data_AF-A0A1G8B8S0-F1
#
_entry.id   AF-A0A1G8B8S0-F1
#
_cell.length_a   1.000
_cell.length_b   1.000
_cell.length_c   1.000
_cell.angle_alpha   90.00
_cell.angle_beta   90.00
_cell.angle_gamma   90.00
#
_symmetry.space_group_name_H-M   'P 1'
#
loop_
_entity.id
_entity.type
_entity.pdbx_description
1 polymer ?
#
loop_
_entity_poly.entity_id
_entity_poly.type
_entity_poly.pdbx_seq_one_letter_code
_entity_poly.pdbx_strand_id
1 'polypeptide(L)'
;MAERIVSTHSVGKFASPPTTQWINSPLTVRVPFPASFSRTPVVTVTTLQDPNYPGVLNDTFATTVVKVTNTDFTLRIVRVDTVKPNYSAFGWDQNLQIGYTAEVPA
;
A
#
# COMPACT_ATOMS: atom_id res chain seq x y z
N MET A 1 -23.12 -4.28 10.18
CA MET A 1 -21.70 -4.67 10.14
C MET A 1 -21.42 -5.24 8.77
N ALA A 2 -20.25 -4.98 8.21
CA ALA A 2 -19.87 -5.56 6.92
C ALA A 2 -19.46 -7.03 7.10
N GLU A 3 -19.75 -7.87 6.10
CA GLU A 3 -19.20 -9.23 5.98
C GLU A 3 -18.04 -9.26 4.98
N ARG A 4 -18.10 -8.41 3.95
CA ARG A 4 -17.08 -8.22 2.94
C ARG A 4 -17.00 -6.77 2.47
N ILE A 5 -15.79 -6.28 2.21
CA ILE A 5 -15.50 -4.98 1.61
C ILE A 5 -14.50 -5.21 0.47
N VAL A 6 -14.79 -4.65 -0.70
CA VAL A 6 -13.85 -4.51 -1.82
C VAL A 6 -13.77 -3.02 -2.12
N SER A 7 -12.58 -2.44 -1.97
CA SER A 7 -12.43 -0.98 -2.08
C SER A 7 -11.01 -0.58 -2.46
N THR A 8 -10.82 0.71 -2.70
CA THR A 8 -9.53 1.34 -2.93
C THR A 8 -9.21 2.37 -1.84
N HIS A 9 -7.93 2.65 -1.64
CA HIS A 9 -7.45 3.69 -0.73
C HIS A 9 -6.24 4.41 -1.33
N SER A 10 -6.26 5.74 -1.31
CA SER A 10 -5.13 6.56 -1.74
C SER A 10 -4.07 6.65 -0.65
N VAL A 11 -2.85 6.21 -0.96
CA VAL A 11 -1.68 6.38 -0.08
C VAL A 11 -1.03 7.73 -0.28
N GLY A 12 -1.06 8.27 -1.51
CA GLY A 12 -0.37 9.51 -1.84
C GLY A 12 1.03 9.30 -2.38
N LYS A 13 1.70 10.42 -2.61
CA LYS A 13 3.12 10.49 -3.00
C LYS A 13 4.01 10.25 -1.79
N PHE A 14 5.20 9.72 -2.01
CA PHE A 14 6.20 9.53 -0.96
C PHE A 14 7.56 10.03 -1.42
N ALA A 15 8.05 11.10 -0.79
CA ALA A 15 9.30 11.74 -1.20
C ALA A 15 10.52 10.88 -0.82
N SER A 16 11.53 10.86 -1.70
CA SER A 16 12.83 10.27 -1.40
C SER A 16 13.61 11.11 -0.39
N PRO A 17 14.26 10.50 0.62
CA PRO A 17 15.09 11.21 1.57
C PRO A 17 16.33 11.79 0.85
N PRO A 18 16.89 12.90 1.34
CA PRO A 18 18.03 13.57 0.70
C PRO A 18 19.37 12.82 0.88
N THR A 19 19.38 11.59 1.41
CA THR A 19 20.60 10.88 1.83
C THR A 19 21.05 9.81 0.84
N THR A 20 22.37 9.63 0.68
CA THR A 20 23.00 8.63 -0.19
C THR A 20 23.06 7.21 0.39
N GLN A 21 22.70 7.02 1.67
CA GLN A 21 22.53 5.69 2.26
C GLN A 21 21.11 5.17 2.01
N TRP A 22 21.04 4.30 1.01
CA TRP A 22 19.84 3.73 0.45
C TRP A 22 19.34 2.52 1.25
N ILE A 23 18.87 2.74 2.48
CA ILE A 23 18.05 1.74 3.19
C ILE A 23 16.60 1.99 2.76
N ASN A 24 16.06 1.09 1.95
CA ASN A 24 14.68 1.17 1.49
C ASN A 24 13.71 0.81 2.62
N SER A 25 13.48 1.78 3.51
CA SER A 25 12.64 1.60 4.67
C SER A 25 11.17 1.56 4.27
N PRO A 26 10.38 0.59 4.76
CA PRO A 26 8.98 0.49 4.40
C PRO A 26 8.18 1.70 4.89
N LEU A 27 7.35 2.27 4.02
CA LEU A 27 6.28 3.18 4.42
C LEU A 27 5.21 2.38 5.18
N THR A 28 4.85 2.83 6.38
CA THR A 28 3.75 2.24 7.15
C THR A 28 2.48 3.07 6.95
N VAL A 29 1.41 2.43 6.48
CA VAL A 29 0.12 3.10 6.22
C VAL A 29 -0.97 2.39 7.00
N ARG A 30 -1.84 3.17 7.65
CA ARG A 30 -3.07 2.68 8.28
C ARG A 30 -4.26 3.02 7.38
N VAL A 31 -5.00 2.00 6.95
CA VAL A 31 -6.14 2.12 6.06
C VAL A 31 -7.42 1.85 6.83
N PRO A 32 -8.30 2.85 7.03
CA PRO A 32 -9.59 2.64 7.66
C PRO A 32 -10.55 1.91 6.71
N PHE A 33 -11.37 1.02 7.27
CA PHE A 33 -12.51 0.47 6.54
C PHE A 33 -13.65 1.49 6.50
N PRO A 34 -14.43 1.55 5.41
CA PRO A 34 -15.61 2.43 5.32
C PRO A 34 -16.74 2.02 6.28
N ALA A 35 -16.72 0.79 6.77
CA ALA A 35 -17.61 0.28 7.80
C ALA A 35 -16.87 -0.73 8.69
N SER A 36 -17.27 -0.83 9.96
CA SER A 36 -16.69 -1.81 10.88
C SER A 36 -17.21 -3.24 10.63
N PHE A 37 -16.34 -4.20 10.90
CA PHE A 37 -16.65 -5.62 10.90
C PHE A 37 -17.03 -6.10 12.31
N SER A 38 -17.81 -7.18 12.38
CA SER A 38 -18.18 -7.85 13.64
C SER A 38 -17.01 -8.57 14.30
N ARG A 39 -16.07 -9.05 13.48
CA ARG A 39 -14.85 -9.76 13.86
C ARG A 39 -13.71 -9.26 12.99
N THR A 40 -12.46 -9.51 13.40
CA THR A 40 -11.29 -9.18 12.58
C THR A 40 -11.37 -9.92 11.23
N PRO A 41 -11.43 -9.21 10.09
CA PRO A 41 -11.46 -9.83 8.77
C PRO A 41 -10.08 -10.35 8.34
N VAL A 42 -10.05 -11.19 7.32
CA VAL A 42 -8.85 -11.46 6.51
C VAL A 42 -8.75 -10.37 5.43
N VAL A 43 -7.54 -9.86 5.17
CA VAL A 43 -7.30 -8.76 4.24
C VAL A 43 -6.27 -9.17 3.18
N THR A 44 -6.60 -8.97 1.91
CA THR A 44 -5.66 -9.07 0.78
C THR A 44 -5.54 -7.71 0.11
N VAL A 45 -4.32 -7.34 -0.27
CA VAL A 45 -3.95 -6.02 -0.78
C VAL A 45 -3.19 -6.17 -2.10
N THR A 46 -3.44 -5.25 -3.03
CA THR A 46 -2.64 -5.03 -4.22
C THR A 46 -2.31 -3.55 -4.36
N THR A 47 -1.14 -3.23 -4.91
CA THR A 47 -0.79 -1.85 -5.28
C THR A 47 -1.33 -1.54 -6.67
N LEU A 48 -1.77 -0.31 -6.86
CA LEU A 48 -2.33 0.20 -8.11
C LEU A 48 -1.67 1.56 -8.39
N GLN A 49 -1.33 1.80 -9.65
CA GLN A 49 -0.86 3.10 -10.10
C GLN A 49 -1.92 4.17 -9.85
N ASP A 50 -1.48 5.42 -9.68
CA ASP A 50 -2.36 6.59 -9.75
C ASP A 50 -3.24 6.57 -11.04
N PRO A 51 -4.57 6.52 -10.91
CA PRO A 51 -5.47 6.44 -12.06
C PRO A 51 -5.43 7.67 -12.97
N ASN A 52 -4.89 8.79 -12.48
CA ASN A 52 -4.77 10.03 -13.24
C ASN A 52 -3.36 10.24 -13.83
N TYR A 53 -2.42 9.32 -13.61
CA TYR A 53 -1.08 9.47 -14.15
C TYR A 53 -1.06 9.18 -15.67
N PRO A 54 -0.53 10.09 -16.50
CA PRO A 54 -0.51 9.92 -17.95
C PRO A 54 0.56 8.89 -18.35
N GLY A 55 0.18 7.62 -18.45
CA GLY A 55 1.04 6.54 -18.94
C GLY A 55 1.13 5.34 -18.01
N VAL A 56 2.16 4.52 -18.19
CA VAL A 56 2.44 3.36 -17.33
C VAL A 56 3.76 3.60 -16.61
N LEU A 57 3.73 3.53 -15.29
CA LEU A 57 4.92 3.56 -14.45
C LEU A 57 5.48 2.16 -14.29
N ASN A 58 6.80 2.05 -14.35
CA ASN A 58 7.52 0.78 -14.14
C ASN A 58 7.80 0.51 -12.65
N ASP A 59 7.17 1.28 -11.75
CA ASP A 59 7.31 1.14 -10.31
C ASP A 59 6.78 -0.24 -9.89
N THR A 60 7.60 -1.01 -9.18
CA THR A 60 7.20 -2.30 -8.62
C THR A 60 7.16 -2.17 -7.11
N PHE A 61 6.11 -2.69 -6.46
CA PHE A 61 5.96 -2.58 -5.02
C PHE A 61 5.81 -3.96 -4.36
N ALA A 62 6.40 -4.10 -3.18
CA ALA A 62 6.10 -5.17 -2.24
C ALA A 62 5.27 -4.60 -1.09
N THR A 63 4.24 -5.35 -0.69
CA THR A 63 3.38 -4.98 0.44
C THR A 63 3.22 -6.10 1.43
N THR A 64 3.06 -5.77 2.70
CA THR A 64 2.72 -6.72 3.76
C THR A 64 1.68 -6.11 4.68
N VAL A 65 0.55 -6.80 4.86
CA VAL A 65 -0.42 -6.47 5.92
C VAL A 65 0.17 -6.92 7.26
N VAL A 66 0.41 -5.98 8.17
CA VAL A 66 1.11 -6.26 9.45
C VAL A 66 0.17 -6.27 10.66
N LYS A 67 -1.02 -5.68 10.54
CA LYS A 67 -2.04 -5.68 11.59
C LYS A 67 -3.42 -5.51 10.97
N VAL A 68 -4.41 -6.21 11.50
CA VAL A 68 -5.81 -6.05 11.13
C VAL A 68 -6.64 -5.92 12.40
N THR A 69 -7.60 -4.99 12.38
CA THR A 69 -8.61 -4.79 13.41
C THR A 69 -10.00 -4.83 12.76
N ASN A 70 -11.05 -4.64 13.55
CA ASN A 70 -12.42 -4.55 13.03
C ASN A 70 -12.70 -3.26 12.26
N THR A 71 -11.84 -2.25 12.37
CA THR A 71 -12.06 -0.90 11.81
C THR A 71 -11.01 -0.47 10.80
N ASP A 72 -9.87 -1.16 10.74
CA ASP A 72 -8.76 -0.82 9.88
C ASP A 72 -7.78 -1.99 9.69
N PHE A 73 -6.82 -1.78 8.78
CA PHE A 73 -5.61 -2.57 8.71
C PHE A 73 -4.39 -1.66 8.57
N THR A 74 -3.23 -2.19 8.94
CA THR A 74 -1.93 -1.54 8.75
C THR A 74 -1.12 -2.35 7.75
N LEU A 75 -0.51 -1.65 6.80
CA LEU A 75 0.31 -2.22 5.75
C LEU A 75 1.70 -1.57 5.74
N ARG A 76 2.70 -2.34 5.34
CA ARG A 76 4.03 -1.86 4.96
C ARG A 76 4.15 -1.88 3.45
N ILE A 77 4.67 -0.82 2.86
CA ILE A 77 4.96 -0.70 1.42
C ILE A 77 6.45 -0.46 1.24
N VAL A 78 7.07 -1.21 0.34
CA VAL A 78 8.41 -0.94 -0.19
C VAL A 78 8.32 -0.91 -1.70
N ARG A 79 8.95 0.06 -2.33
CA ARG A 79 9.14 0.06 -3.79
C ARG A 79 10.39 -0.77 -4.11
N VAL A 80 10.29 -1.79 -4.95
CA VAL A 80 11.31 -2.84 -5.14
C VAL A 80 11.90 -2.87 -6.56
N ASP A 81 11.46 -2.01 -7.47
CA ASP A 81 12.14 -1.91 -8.76
C ASP A 81 13.59 -1.44 -8.60
N THR A 82 14.48 -2.10 -9.34
CA THR A 82 15.91 -1.82 -9.37
C THR A 82 16.24 -1.18 -10.70
N VAL A 83 16.82 0.02 -10.70
CA VAL A 83 17.29 0.65 -11.93
C VAL A 83 18.78 0.95 -11.80
N LYS A 84 19.61 -0.10 -11.99
CA LYS A 84 21.10 -0.08 -11.97
C LYS A 84 21.73 -0.32 -10.59
N PRO A 85 23.00 -0.79 -10.52
CA PRO A 85 23.68 -1.18 -9.28
C PRO A 85 23.74 -0.13 -8.15
N ASN A 86 23.39 1.13 -8.42
CA ASN A 86 23.45 2.23 -7.46
C ASN A 86 22.09 2.89 -7.18
N TYR A 87 20.98 2.27 -7.59
CA TYR A 87 19.63 2.82 -7.43
C TYR A 87 18.78 1.89 -6.56
N SER A 88 18.55 2.27 -5.30
CA SER A 88 17.37 1.80 -4.60
C SER A 88 16.24 2.77 -4.91
N ALA A 89 15.13 2.27 -5.44
CA ALA A 89 13.96 3.10 -5.67
C ALA A 89 13.28 3.39 -4.31
N PHE A 90 13.76 4.39 -3.59
CA PHE A 90 13.01 4.95 -2.45
C PHE A 90 12.06 6.01 -2.96
N GLY A 91 10.81 5.98 -2.51
CA GLY A 91 9.84 7.03 -2.83
C GLY A 91 9.22 6.86 -4.22
N TRP A 92 8.18 7.65 -4.45
CA TRP A 92 7.39 7.65 -5.67
C TRP A 92 6.63 8.98 -5.79
N ASP A 93 6.58 9.51 -7.01
CA ASP A 93 5.96 10.81 -7.31
C ASP A 93 4.49 10.72 -7.75
N GLN A 94 3.94 9.50 -7.77
CA GLN A 94 2.55 9.19 -8.10
C GLN A 94 1.64 9.17 -6.86
N ASN A 95 0.34 9.44 -7.01
CA ASN A 95 -0.63 9.17 -5.94
C ASN A 95 -0.95 7.67 -5.88
N LEU A 96 -0.04 6.89 -5.29
CA LEU A 96 -0.14 5.43 -5.19
C LEU A 96 -1.50 5.04 -4.58
N GLN A 97 -2.17 4.08 -5.21
CA GLN A 97 -3.42 3.52 -4.73
C GLN A 97 -3.21 2.11 -4.19
N ILE A 98 -4.04 1.72 -3.24
CA ILE A 98 -4.16 0.35 -2.74
C ILE A 98 -5.54 -0.15 -3.09
N GLY A 99 -5.62 -1.25 -3.84
CA GLY A 99 -6.83 -2.05 -3.94
C GLY A 99 -6.83 -3.11 -2.84
N TYR A 100 -7.95 -3.33 -2.17
CA TYR A 100 -8.04 -4.35 -1.13
C TYR A 100 -9.39 -5.06 -1.10
N THR A 101 -9.35 -6.32 -0.65
CA THR A 101 -10.52 -7.08 -0.23
C THR A 101 -10.34 -7.44 1.24
N ALA A 102 -11.37 -7.20 2.04
CA ALA A 102 -11.45 -7.58 3.44
C ALA A 102 -12.74 -8.39 3.68
N GLU A 103 -12.63 -9.56 4.29
CA GLU A 103 -13.77 -10.48 4.47
C GLU A 103 -13.67 -11.20 5.82
N VAL A 104 -14.78 -11.37 6.51
CA VAL A 104 -14.84 -12.20 7.72
C VAL A 104 -14.84 -13.67 7.30
N PRO A 105 -13.84 -14.48 7.68
CA PRO A 105 -13.86 -15.90 7.37
C PRO A 105 -15.06 -16.57 8.05
N ALA A 106 -15.69 -17.49 7.31
CA ALA A 106 -16.85 -18.28 7.75
C ALA A 106 -16.58 -19.04 9.06
#